data_AF-A0A3D8QPI2-F1
#
_entry.id   AF-A0A3D8QPI2-F1
#
_cell.length_a   1.000
_cell.length_b   1.000
_cell.length_c   1.000
_cell.angle_alpha   90.00
_cell.angle_beta   90.00
_cell.angle_gamma   90.00
#
_symmetry.space_group_name_H-M   'P 1'
#
loop_
_entity.id
_entity.type
_entity.pdbx_description
1 polymer ?
#
loop_
_entity_poly.entity_id
_entity_poly.type
_entity_poly.pdbx_seq_one_letter_code
_entity_poly.pdbx_strand_id
1 'polypeptide(L)'
;MQFSTLAIVLFASVAVSAPVASRNVARNELECAAGDMACTGLVARNELECAAGDMACTGLVARNELECAAGDMACTGLVARNELECAAGDMACTGLVARNELECAAGDMACTGLVARNELECAAGDMACTGLVARNELECAAGDMACTGLVARNELECAAGDMACTGLVARNELECAAGDMACTGLVARNELECAAGDMACTGLVARNELECAAGDMACTGLVARNELECAAGDMACTGLVARNELECAAGDMACTGLVARNELECAAGDMACTGLVARNELECAAGDMACTGLVARNELECAAGDMACTGLVAKA
;
A
#
# COMPACT_ATOMS: atom_id res chain seq x y z
N MET A 1 -25.23 41.03 -32.73
CA MET A 1 -26.03 39.99 -32.05
C MET A 1 -25.13 39.37 -31.01
N GLN A 2 -25.26 39.83 -29.75
CA GLN A 2 -24.52 39.30 -28.61
C GLN A 2 -25.19 38.00 -28.17
N PHE A 3 -24.44 36.90 -28.10
CA PHE A 3 -24.89 35.69 -27.41
C PHE A 3 -24.65 35.90 -25.92
N SER A 4 -25.74 35.97 -25.16
CA SER A 4 -25.70 35.98 -23.70
C SER A 4 -25.76 34.54 -23.23
N THR A 5 -24.68 34.07 -22.61
CA THR A 5 -24.59 32.79 -21.91
C THR A 5 -25.52 32.87 -20.69
N LEU A 6 -26.59 32.08 -20.70
CA LEU A 6 -27.53 32.02 -19.58
C LEU A 6 -26.92 31.12 -18.50
N ALA A 7 -26.29 31.72 -17.49
CA ALA A 7 -25.97 31.02 -16.25
C ALA A 7 -27.28 30.80 -15.48
N ILE A 8 -27.70 29.54 -15.35
CA ILE A 8 -28.82 29.17 -14.49
C ILE A 8 -28.24 28.99 -13.09
N VAL A 9 -28.11 30.09 -12.35
CA VAL A 9 -27.85 30.03 -10.91
C VAL A 9 -29.21 29.77 -10.24
N LEU A 10 -29.46 28.52 -9.88
CA LEU A 10 -30.68 28.12 -9.18
C LEU A 10 -30.38 28.04 -7.68
N PHE A 11 -30.42 29.18 -6.98
CA PHE A 11 -30.50 29.18 -5.51
C PHE A 11 -31.87 28.62 -5.11
N ALA A 12 -31.93 27.33 -4.82
CA ALA A 12 -33.13 26.73 -4.27
C ALA A 12 -32.73 25.58 -3.34
N SER A 13 -33.19 25.63 -2.09
CA SER A 13 -33.27 24.48 -1.19
C SER A 13 -34.17 23.42 -1.83
N VAL A 14 -33.59 22.58 -2.67
CA VAL A 14 -34.30 21.52 -3.40
C VAL A 14 -33.61 20.23 -3.04
N ALA A 15 -34.33 19.36 -2.33
CA ALA A 15 -34.08 17.93 -2.42
C ALA A 15 -34.29 17.55 -3.89
N VAL A 16 -33.22 17.56 -4.70
CA VAL A 16 -33.30 17.24 -6.13
C VAL A 16 -33.48 15.73 -6.27
N SER A 17 -34.73 15.30 -6.16
CA SER A 17 -35.19 13.96 -6.53
C SER A 17 -35.80 13.98 -7.94
N ALA A 18 -35.14 14.66 -8.89
CA ALA A 18 -35.57 14.71 -10.29
C ALA A 18 -34.37 14.52 -11.24
N PRO A 19 -34.45 13.58 -12.21
CA PRO A 19 -33.38 13.37 -13.19
C PRO A 19 -33.29 14.58 -14.13
N VAL A 20 -32.17 15.29 -14.08
CA VAL A 20 -31.88 16.40 -15.00
C VAL A 20 -31.42 15.81 -16.35
N ALA A 21 -32.34 15.63 -17.29
CA ALA A 21 -32.02 15.29 -18.68
C ALA A 21 -31.53 16.56 -19.40
N SER A 22 -30.21 16.77 -19.49
CA SER A 22 -29.65 18.01 -20.05
C SER A 22 -29.51 17.97 -21.58
N ARG A 23 -30.00 19.03 -22.23
CA ARG A 23 -29.83 19.35 -23.66
C ARG A 23 -28.65 20.33 -23.76
N ASN A 24 -27.54 19.93 -24.39
CA ASN A 24 -26.37 20.76 -24.72
C ASN A 24 -25.95 21.77 -23.64
N VAL A 25 -25.71 21.28 -22.42
CA VAL A 25 -25.08 22.07 -21.36
C VAL A 25 -23.57 21.84 -21.45
N ALA A 26 -22.77 22.91 -21.56
CA ALA A 26 -21.32 22.80 -21.62
C ALA A 26 -20.68 22.59 -20.22
N ARG A 27 -21.39 22.99 -19.17
CA ARG A 27 -21.00 22.92 -17.75
C ARG A 27 -22.23 22.89 -16.85
N ASN A 28 -22.30 21.95 -15.91
CA ASN A 28 -23.28 21.90 -14.83
C ASN A 28 -22.60 22.43 -13.56
N GLU A 29 -23.26 23.37 -12.90
CA GLU A 29 -22.89 23.89 -11.58
C GLU A 29 -24.09 23.65 -10.67
N LEU A 30 -23.94 22.84 -9.62
CA LEU A 30 -25.00 22.55 -8.65
C LEU A 30 -24.45 22.70 -7.24
N GLU A 31 -25.17 23.45 -6.40
CA GLU A 31 -24.81 23.68 -5.00
C GLU A 31 -25.97 23.24 -4.11
N CYS A 32 -25.68 22.48 -3.06
CA CYS A 32 -26.62 22.12 -2.01
C CYS A 32 -26.10 22.62 -0.65
N ALA A 33 -26.80 23.58 -0.05
CA ALA A 33 -26.41 24.10 1.26
C ALA A 33 -26.75 23.15 2.43
N ALA A 34 -27.78 22.31 2.26
CA ALA A 34 -28.21 21.33 3.26
C ALA A 34 -29.13 20.26 2.62
N GLY A 35 -28.88 19.00 2.96
CA GLY A 35 -29.60 17.83 2.47
C GLY A 35 -28.85 17.08 1.37
N ASP A 36 -29.27 15.84 1.11
CA ASP A 36 -28.51 14.94 0.24
C ASP A 36 -28.59 15.37 -1.24
N MET A 37 -27.45 15.28 -1.93
CA MET A 37 -27.33 15.56 -3.36
C MET A 37 -27.19 14.24 -4.13
N ALA A 38 -28.05 14.04 -5.14
CA ALA A 38 -27.95 12.88 -6.03
C ALA A 38 -27.88 13.32 -7.51
N CYS A 39 -26.77 13.02 -8.19
CA CYS A 39 -26.57 13.34 -9.60
C CYS A 39 -26.32 12.09 -10.44
N THR A 40 -26.97 12.02 -11.61
CA THR A 40 -26.86 10.85 -12.49
C THR A 40 -26.69 11.27 -13.96
N GLY A 41 -25.78 10.62 -14.68
CA GLY A 41 -25.71 10.67 -16.14
C GLY A 41 -25.32 12.02 -16.76
N LEU A 42 -24.56 12.87 -16.06
CA LEU A 42 -24.10 14.15 -16.60
C LEU A 42 -22.91 13.93 -17.54
N VAL A 43 -22.95 14.51 -18.74
CA VAL A 43 -21.93 14.32 -19.81
C VAL A 43 -21.10 15.58 -20.08
N ALA A 44 -21.36 16.64 -19.33
CA ALA A 44 -20.66 17.92 -19.43
C ALA A 44 -19.60 18.04 -18.33
N ARG A 45 -18.88 19.17 -18.29
CA ARG A 45 -18.12 19.51 -17.07
C ARG A 45 -19.08 19.66 -15.90
N ASN A 46 -18.78 19.09 -14.74
CA ASN A 46 -19.64 19.12 -13.55
C ASN A 46 -18.85 19.71 -12.39
N GLU A 47 -19.43 20.71 -11.75
CA GLU A 47 -19.00 21.28 -10.47
C GLU A 47 -20.17 21.13 -9.52
N LEU A 48 -20.04 20.20 -8.58
CA LEU A 48 -21.10 19.85 -7.64
C LEU A 48 -20.58 20.05 -6.20
N GLU A 49 -21.26 20.89 -5.44
CA GLU A 49 -20.87 21.22 -4.06
C GLU A 49 -22.02 20.89 -3.11
N CYS A 50 -21.75 20.12 -2.05
CA CYS A 50 -22.67 19.84 -0.96
C CYS A 50 -22.05 20.29 0.36
N ALA A 51 -22.60 21.35 0.95
CA ALA A 51 -22.08 21.89 2.21
C ALA A 51 -22.45 21.02 3.43
N ALA A 52 -23.61 20.35 3.40
CA ALA A 52 -24.07 19.46 4.47
C ALA A 52 -25.10 18.44 3.94
N GLY A 53 -24.84 17.16 4.10
CA GLY A 53 -25.66 16.05 3.58
C GLY A 53 -24.86 15.15 2.64
N ASP A 54 -25.38 13.95 2.38
CA ASP A 54 -24.62 12.95 1.63
C ASP A 54 -24.64 13.27 0.12
N MET A 55 -23.53 13.01 -0.56
CA MET A 55 -23.40 13.20 -2.01
C MET A 55 -23.31 11.84 -2.72
N ALA A 56 -24.24 11.57 -3.65
CA ALA A 56 -24.25 10.38 -4.48
C ALA A 56 -24.19 10.72 -5.98
N CYS A 57 -23.10 10.38 -6.65
CA CYS A 57 -22.90 10.66 -8.08
C CYS A 57 -22.70 9.39 -8.90
N THR A 58 -23.45 9.24 -9.99
CA THR A 58 -23.35 8.06 -10.86
C THR A 58 -23.24 8.41 -12.34
N GLY A 59 -22.29 7.76 -13.04
CA GLY A 59 -22.19 7.82 -14.50
C GLY A 59 -21.90 9.22 -15.05
N LEU A 60 -21.08 10.00 -14.35
CA LEU A 60 -20.66 11.32 -14.85
C LEU A 60 -19.47 11.17 -15.81
N VAL A 61 -19.45 11.99 -16.86
CA VAL A 61 -18.43 11.94 -17.92
C VAL A 61 -17.87 13.34 -18.13
N ALA A 62 -16.59 13.41 -18.52
CA ALA A 62 -15.79 14.61 -18.79
C ALA A 62 -14.96 15.08 -17.59
N ARG A 63 -15.10 16.32 -17.12
CA ARG A 63 -14.41 16.80 -15.91
C ARG A 63 -15.43 16.89 -14.80
N ASN A 64 -15.17 16.25 -13.68
CA ASN A 64 -16.01 16.26 -12.49
C ASN A 64 -15.18 16.83 -11.34
N GLU A 65 -15.68 17.90 -10.75
CA GLU A 65 -15.19 18.53 -9.53
C GLU A 65 -16.33 18.38 -8.52
N LEU A 66 -16.16 17.49 -7.53
CA LEU A 66 -17.19 17.15 -6.54
C LEU A 66 -16.65 17.47 -5.14
N GLU A 67 -17.34 18.31 -4.40
CA GLU A 67 -16.96 18.72 -3.04
C GLU A 67 -18.09 18.41 -2.06
N CYS A 68 -17.81 17.64 -1.01
CA CYS A 68 -18.71 17.39 0.11
C CYS A 68 -18.06 17.87 1.41
N ALA A 69 -18.53 18.99 1.95
CA ALA A 69 -17.93 19.56 3.16
C ALA A 69 -18.30 18.79 4.44
N ALA A 70 -19.51 18.21 4.50
CA ALA A 70 -19.96 17.40 5.62
C ALA A 70 -21.04 16.40 5.18
N GLY A 71 -20.76 15.11 5.28
CA GLY A 71 -21.61 14.01 4.82
C GLY A 71 -20.82 13.03 3.95
N ASP A 72 -21.37 11.85 3.75
CA ASP A 72 -20.66 10.79 3.02
C ASP A 72 -20.70 11.05 1.50
N MET A 73 -19.61 10.72 0.81
CA MET A 73 -19.51 10.83 -0.65
C MET A 73 -19.46 9.44 -1.29
N ALA A 74 -20.44 9.14 -2.15
CA ALA A 74 -20.50 7.91 -2.93
C ALA A 74 -20.47 8.20 -4.45
N CYS A 75 -19.41 7.80 -5.13
CA CYS A 75 -19.25 8.00 -6.58
C CYS A 75 -19.11 6.67 -7.33
N THR A 76 -19.86 6.51 -8.42
CA THR A 76 -19.78 5.30 -9.26
C THR A 76 -19.70 5.63 -10.75
N GLY A 77 -18.72 5.03 -11.43
CA GLY A 77 -18.65 5.04 -12.89
C GLY A 77 -18.34 6.42 -13.48
N LEU A 78 -17.47 7.21 -12.83
CA LEU A 78 -17.05 8.49 -13.38
C LEU A 78 -15.91 8.32 -14.38
N VAL A 79 -15.90 9.13 -15.43
CA VAL A 79 -14.96 8.97 -16.55
C VAL A 79 -14.29 10.29 -16.92
N ALA A 80 -12.99 10.19 -17.21
CA ALA A 80 -12.08 11.19 -17.78
C ALA A 80 -11.21 11.98 -16.78
N ARG A 81 -11.74 12.96 -16.05
CA ARG A 81 -11.01 13.64 -14.96
C ARG A 81 -11.94 13.84 -13.79
N ASN A 82 -11.58 13.32 -12.63
CA ASN A 82 -12.38 13.40 -11.41
C ASN A 82 -11.50 13.98 -10.31
N GLU A 83 -11.95 15.08 -9.73
CA GLU A 83 -11.40 15.76 -8.56
C GLU A 83 -12.51 15.64 -7.50
N LEU A 84 -12.29 14.83 -6.46
CA LEU A 84 -13.28 14.47 -5.44
C LEU A 84 -12.75 14.83 -4.05
N GLU A 85 -13.44 15.71 -3.34
CA GLU A 85 -13.04 16.15 -2.00
C GLU A 85 -14.16 15.90 -0.99
N CYS A 86 -13.86 15.18 0.09
CA CYS A 86 -14.74 15.02 1.24
C CYS A 86 -14.04 15.51 2.51
N ALA A 87 -14.50 16.65 3.06
CA ALA A 87 -13.85 17.24 4.23
C ALA A 87 -14.21 16.52 5.54
N ALA A 88 -15.44 16.00 5.65
CA ALA A 88 -15.89 15.23 6.81
C ALA A 88 -17.00 14.24 6.42
N GLY A 89 -16.72 12.95 6.53
CA GLY A 89 -17.60 11.86 6.09
C GLY A 89 -16.81 10.80 5.35
N ASP A 90 -17.41 9.64 5.13
CA ASP A 90 -16.75 8.54 4.44
C ASP A 90 -16.81 8.75 2.91
N MET A 91 -15.74 8.38 2.21
CA MET A 91 -15.66 8.45 0.75
C MET A 91 -15.64 7.05 0.14
N ALA A 92 -16.64 6.71 -0.67
CA ALA A 92 -16.73 5.46 -1.40
C ALA A 92 -16.75 5.67 -2.92
N CYS A 93 -15.72 5.19 -3.63
CA CYS A 93 -15.60 5.34 -5.08
C CYS A 93 -15.48 3.99 -5.79
N THR A 94 -16.28 3.81 -6.85
CA THR A 94 -16.27 2.56 -7.64
C THR A 94 -16.18 2.84 -9.14
N GLY A 95 -15.25 2.18 -9.83
CA GLY A 95 -15.19 2.14 -11.28
C GLY A 95 -14.86 3.47 -11.94
N LEU A 96 -13.95 4.26 -11.35
CA LEU A 96 -13.50 5.51 -11.96
C LEU A 96 -12.40 5.27 -12.99
N VAL A 97 -12.40 6.05 -14.07
CA VAL A 97 -11.50 5.84 -15.21
C VAL A 97 -10.79 7.12 -15.62
N ALA A 98 -9.49 6.96 -15.92
CA ALA A 98 -8.55 7.90 -16.54
C ALA A 98 -7.67 8.72 -15.59
N ARG A 99 -8.19 9.76 -14.92
CA ARG A 99 -7.43 10.50 -13.89
C ARG A 99 -8.37 10.79 -12.73
N ASN A 100 -7.97 10.35 -11.54
CA ASN A 100 -8.74 10.52 -10.33
C ASN A 100 -7.82 11.09 -9.25
N GLU A 101 -8.24 12.20 -8.68
CA GLU A 101 -7.66 12.86 -7.51
C GLU A 101 -8.77 12.80 -6.44
N LEU A 102 -8.52 12.08 -5.35
CA LEU A 102 -9.49 11.83 -4.28
C LEU A 102 -8.88 12.22 -2.94
N GLU A 103 -9.54 13.12 -2.22
CA GLU A 103 -9.09 13.62 -0.92
C GLU A 103 -10.20 13.41 0.12
N CYS A 104 -9.90 12.69 1.20
CA CYS A 104 -10.75 12.56 2.37
C CYS A 104 -10.01 13.13 3.59
N ALA A 105 -10.48 14.27 4.12
CA ALA A 105 -9.80 14.91 5.24
C ALA A 105 -10.14 14.25 6.59
N ALA A 106 -11.37 13.75 6.75
CA ALA A 106 -11.80 13.05 7.96
C ALA A 106 -12.93 12.06 7.64
N GLY A 107 -12.66 10.76 7.79
CA GLY A 107 -13.56 9.66 7.45
C GLY A 107 -12.82 8.60 6.64
N ASP A 108 -13.45 7.43 6.50
CA ASP A 108 -12.81 6.29 5.83
C ASP A 108 -12.91 6.45 4.31
N MET A 109 -11.85 6.04 3.60
CA MET A 109 -11.81 6.04 2.13
C MET A 109 -11.83 4.62 1.58
N ALA A 110 -12.85 4.27 0.80
CA ALA A 110 -12.97 2.98 0.13
C ALA A 110 -13.03 3.13 -1.40
N CYS A 111 -12.03 2.61 -2.11
CA CYS A 111 -11.93 2.69 -3.57
C CYS A 111 -11.87 1.31 -4.23
N THR A 112 -12.70 1.09 -5.24
CA THR A 112 -12.74 -0.17 -6.00
C THR A 112 -12.68 0.05 -7.51
N GLY A 113 -11.77 -0.64 -8.19
CA GLY A 113 -11.74 -0.74 -9.64
C GLY A 113 -11.40 0.57 -10.35
N LEU A 114 -10.47 1.36 -9.81
CA LEU A 114 -9.98 2.57 -10.47
C LEU A 114 -8.92 2.24 -11.53
N VAL A 115 -8.93 2.97 -12.64
CA VAL A 115 -8.06 2.69 -13.79
C VAL A 115 -7.33 3.94 -14.25
N ALA A 116 -6.05 3.76 -14.57
CA ALA A 116 -5.10 4.67 -15.21
C ALA A 116 -4.20 5.50 -14.26
N ARG A 117 -4.64 6.64 -13.74
CA ARG A 117 -3.87 7.40 -12.75
C ARG A 117 -4.77 7.76 -11.59
N ASN A 118 -4.34 7.41 -10.38
CA ASN A 118 -5.07 7.66 -9.16
C ASN A 118 -4.12 8.24 -8.13
N GLU A 119 -4.51 9.38 -7.57
CA GLU A 119 -3.90 10.04 -6.42
C GLU A 119 -4.99 10.02 -5.34
N LEU A 120 -4.74 9.33 -4.22
CA LEU A 120 -5.69 9.09 -3.14
C LEU A 120 -5.06 9.52 -1.81
N GLU A 121 -5.67 10.49 -1.14
CA GLU A 121 -5.19 11.01 0.14
C GLU A 121 -6.27 10.87 1.21
N CYS A 122 -5.96 10.19 2.31
CA CYS A 122 -6.79 10.13 3.51
C CYS A 122 -6.02 10.73 4.68
N ALA A 123 -6.45 11.89 5.18
CA ALA A 123 -5.74 12.55 6.27
C ALA A 123 -6.06 11.93 7.65
N ALA A 124 -7.30 11.49 7.88
CA ALA A 124 -7.72 10.83 9.11
C ALA A 124 -8.88 9.86 8.84
N GLY A 125 -8.62 8.56 9.00
CA GLY A 125 -9.55 7.48 8.69
C GLY A 125 -8.84 6.35 7.95
N ASP A 126 -9.48 5.19 7.87
CA ASP A 126 -8.89 4.02 7.23
C ASP A 126 -9.01 4.13 5.71
N MET A 127 -7.99 3.64 4.99
CA MET A 127 -7.98 3.60 3.53
C MET A 127 -8.03 2.16 3.02
N ALA A 128 -9.08 1.80 2.28
CA ALA A 128 -9.26 0.50 1.66
C ALA A 128 -9.32 0.60 0.13
N CYS A 129 -8.33 0.03 -0.57
CA CYS A 129 -8.27 0.05 -2.04
C CYS A 129 -8.25 -1.35 -2.65
N THR A 130 -9.14 -1.60 -3.62
CA THR A 130 -9.21 -2.89 -4.33
C THR A 130 -9.18 -2.72 -5.84
N GLY A 131 -8.28 -3.45 -6.51
CA GLY A 131 -8.29 -3.60 -7.97
C GLY A 131 -7.93 -2.33 -8.74
N LEU A 132 -6.96 -1.53 -8.24
CA LEU A 132 -6.46 -0.37 -8.97
C LEU A 132 -5.44 -0.78 -10.05
N VAL A 133 -5.48 -0.10 -11.19
CA VAL A 133 -4.64 -0.45 -12.34
C VAL A 133 -3.89 0.77 -12.88
N ALA A 134 -2.61 0.57 -13.19
CA ALA A 134 -1.66 1.45 -13.87
C ALA A 134 -0.74 2.29 -12.96
N ARG A 135 -1.13 3.49 -12.51
CA ARG A 135 -0.33 4.28 -11.57
C ARG A 135 -1.19 4.70 -10.41
N ASN A 136 -0.77 4.38 -9.20
CA ASN A 136 -1.48 4.71 -7.99
C ASN A 136 -0.49 5.29 -6.98
N GLU A 137 -0.84 6.45 -6.44
CA GLU A 137 -0.19 7.12 -5.33
C GLU A 137 -1.26 7.16 -4.22
N LEU A 138 -0.99 6.53 -3.08
CA LEU A 138 -1.91 6.38 -1.96
C LEU A 138 -1.24 6.85 -0.68
N GLU A 139 -1.82 7.85 -0.02
CA GLU A 139 -1.30 8.40 1.23
C GLU A 139 -2.37 8.30 2.33
N CYS A 140 -2.04 7.66 3.45
CA CYS A 140 -2.85 7.66 4.67
C CYS A 140 -2.05 8.28 5.81
N ALA A 141 -2.43 9.47 6.25
CA ALA A 141 -1.70 10.15 7.32
C ALA A 141 -2.00 9.59 8.72
N ALA A 142 -3.24 9.18 8.97
CA ALA A 142 -3.64 8.56 10.23
C ALA A 142 -4.82 7.61 10.02
N GLY A 143 -4.59 6.31 10.23
CA GLY A 143 -5.55 5.23 9.98
C GLY A 143 -4.89 4.06 9.25
N ASP A 144 -5.54 2.92 9.26
CA ASP A 144 -4.99 1.71 8.66
C ASP A 144 -5.14 1.75 7.13
N MET A 145 -4.15 1.22 6.41
CA MET A 145 -4.17 1.12 4.96
C MET A 145 -4.28 -0.34 4.52
N ALA A 146 -5.35 -0.70 3.79
CA ALA A 146 -5.57 -2.03 3.25
C ALA A 146 -5.68 -2.01 1.72
N CYS A 147 -4.72 -2.61 1.02
CA CYS A 147 -4.68 -2.65 -0.45
C CYS A 147 -4.69 -4.07 -1.01
N THR A 148 -5.59 -4.34 -1.96
CA THR A 148 -5.69 -5.64 -2.63
C THR A 148 -5.69 -5.53 -4.15
N GLY A 149 -4.82 -6.29 -4.81
CA GLY A 149 -4.86 -6.49 -6.26
C GLY A 149 -4.49 -5.26 -7.08
N LEU A 150 -3.49 -4.49 -6.65
CA LEU A 150 -2.98 -3.35 -7.41
C LEU A 150 -1.99 -3.80 -8.49
N VAL A 151 -2.03 -3.15 -9.65
CA VAL A 151 -1.22 -3.55 -10.82
C VAL A 151 -0.47 -2.35 -11.39
N ALA A 152 0.80 -2.60 -11.75
CA ALA A 152 1.76 -1.75 -12.46
C ALA A 152 2.70 -0.90 -11.59
N ARG A 153 2.37 0.34 -11.22
CA ARG A 153 3.20 1.14 -10.30
C ARG A 153 2.34 1.63 -9.15
N ASN A 154 2.77 1.32 -7.94
CA ASN A 154 2.08 1.72 -6.73
C ASN A 154 3.10 2.31 -5.77
N GLU A 155 2.80 3.50 -5.28
CA GLU A 155 3.49 4.20 -4.19
C GLU A 155 2.45 4.31 -3.07
N LEU A 156 2.73 3.69 -1.92
CA LEU A 156 1.82 3.62 -0.77
C LEU A 156 2.54 4.12 0.47
N GLU A 157 2.00 5.15 1.11
CA GLU A 157 2.55 5.73 2.32
C GLU A 157 1.50 5.70 3.44
N CYS A 158 1.86 5.12 4.59
CA CYS A 158 1.06 5.19 5.81
C CYS A 158 1.89 5.81 6.93
N ALA A 159 1.55 7.02 7.35
CA ALA A 159 2.33 7.72 8.36
C ALA A 159 2.05 7.20 9.79
N ALA A 160 0.80 6.83 10.09
CA ALA A 160 0.41 6.25 11.37
C ALA A 160 -0.78 5.31 11.19
N GLY A 161 -0.58 4.01 11.46
CA GLY A 161 -1.56 2.95 11.25
C GLY A 161 -0.91 1.73 10.62
N ASP A 162 -1.62 0.61 10.65
CA ASP A 162 -1.10 -0.64 10.08
C ASP A 162 -1.29 -0.65 8.56
N MET A 163 -0.31 -1.21 7.83
CA MET A 163 -0.38 -1.36 6.38
C MET A 163 -0.50 -2.83 5.99
N ALA A 164 -1.60 -3.20 5.34
CA ALA A 164 -1.86 -4.55 4.84
C ALA A 164 -2.01 -4.57 3.31
N CYS A 165 -1.06 -5.22 2.61
CA CYS A 165 -1.06 -5.30 1.15
C CYS A 165 -1.11 -6.74 0.64
N THR A 166 -2.03 -7.03 -0.29
CA THR A 166 -2.17 -8.36 -0.90
C THR A 166 -2.20 -8.30 -2.42
N GLY A 167 -1.36 -9.10 -3.08
CA GLY A 167 -1.43 -9.36 -4.51
C GLY A 167 -1.04 -8.16 -5.39
N LEU A 168 -0.02 -7.40 -5.01
CA LEU A 168 0.48 -6.30 -5.83
C LEU A 168 1.44 -6.81 -6.91
N VAL A 169 1.39 -6.22 -8.09
CA VAL A 169 2.17 -6.66 -9.25
C VAL A 169 2.92 -5.50 -9.89
N ALA A 170 4.18 -5.77 -10.26
CA ALA A 170 5.14 -4.95 -11.03
C ALA A 170 6.11 -4.10 -10.21
N ARG A 171 5.81 -2.84 -9.88
CA ARG A 171 6.67 -2.02 -9.01
C ARG A 171 5.85 -1.47 -7.86
N ASN A 172 6.29 -1.74 -6.65
CA ASN A 172 5.63 -1.29 -5.45
C ASN A 172 6.68 -0.69 -4.51
N GLU A 173 6.41 0.53 -4.06
CA GLU A 173 7.15 1.25 -3.03
C GLU A 173 6.15 1.44 -1.88
N LEU A 174 6.43 0.85 -0.72
CA LEU A 174 5.55 0.83 0.45
C LEU A 174 6.31 1.37 1.66
N GLU A 175 5.79 2.42 2.27
CA GLU A 175 6.37 3.04 3.46
C GLU A 175 5.34 3.07 4.59
N CYS A 176 5.69 2.51 5.76
CA CYS A 176 4.93 2.63 6.99
C CYS A 176 5.81 3.27 8.07
N ALA A 177 5.50 4.51 8.45
CA ALA A 177 6.33 5.22 9.42
C ALA A 177 6.06 4.77 10.87
N ALA A 178 4.81 4.43 11.21
CA ALA A 178 4.44 3.90 12.51
C ALA A 178 3.22 2.98 12.42
N GLY A 179 3.42 1.70 12.72
CA GLY A 179 2.42 0.64 12.59
C GLY A 179 3.02 -0.61 11.97
N ASP A 180 2.28 -1.71 12.04
CA ASP A 180 2.76 -2.99 11.51
C ASP A 180 2.55 -3.05 9.99
N MET A 181 3.50 -3.64 9.27
CA MET A 181 3.41 -3.84 7.83
C MET A 181 3.25 -5.32 7.49
N ALA A 182 2.12 -5.69 6.88
CA ALA A 182 1.83 -7.05 6.44
C ALA A 182 1.65 -7.14 4.91
N CYS A 183 2.56 -7.82 4.22
CA CYS A 183 2.53 -7.97 2.76
C CYS A 183 2.44 -9.43 2.31
N THR A 184 1.49 -9.74 1.41
CA THR A 184 1.33 -11.08 0.85
C THR A 184 1.27 -11.07 -0.67
N GLY A 185 2.08 -11.92 -1.31
CA GLY A 185 1.96 -12.23 -2.73
C GLY A 185 2.36 -11.08 -3.67
N LEU A 186 3.40 -10.32 -3.33
CA LEU A 186 3.91 -9.27 -4.21
C LEU A 186 4.84 -9.83 -5.29
N VAL A 187 4.78 -9.26 -6.49
CA VAL A 187 5.52 -9.77 -7.65
C VAL A 187 6.28 -8.64 -8.35
N ALA A 188 7.53 -8.95 -8.73
CA ALA A 188 8.47 -8.18 -9.55
C ALA A 188 9.49 -7.31 -8.78
N ARG A 189 9.21 -6.04 -8.48
CA ARG A 189 10.11 -5.20 -7.67
C ARG A 189 9.31 -4.60 -6.53
N ASN A 190 9.78 -4.83 -5.32
CA ASN A 190 9.16 -4.30 -4.12
C ASN A 190 10.24 -3.68 -3.23
N GLU A 191 10.01 -2.45 -2.83
CA GLU A 191 10.79 -1.71 -1.83
C GLU A 191 9.81 -1.48 -0.67
N LEU A 192 10.11 -2.02 0.51
CA LEU A 192 9.25 -1.99 1.69
C LEU A 192 10.03 -1.43 2.88
N GLU A 193 9.55 -0.34 3.46
CA GLU A 193 10.16 0.31 4.61
C GLU A 193 9.16 0.40 5.76
N CYS A 194 9.53 -0.14 6.93
CA CYS A 194 8.80 0.04 8.18
C CYS A 194 9.71 0.71 9.21
N ALA A 195 9.43 1.96 9.55
CA ALA A 195 10.29 2.69 10.48
C ALA A 195 10.05 2.30 11.95
N ALA A 196 8.81 2.01 12.33
CA ALA A 196 8.46 1.54 13.66
C ALA A 196 7.22 0.63 13.62
N GLY A 197 7.39 -0.64 13.97
CA GLY A 197 6.37 -1.68 13.91
C GLY A 197 6.92 -2.97 13.32
N ASP A 198 6.17 -4.05 13.45
CA ASP A 198 6.60 -5.35 12.97
C ASP A 198 6.35 -5.46 11.45
N MET A 199 7.29 -6.09 10.73
CA MET A 199 7.18 -6.33 9.29
C MET A 199 6.98 -7.82 9.00
N ALA A 200 5.83 -8.19 8.44
CA ALA A 200 5.51 -9.56 8.05
C ALA A 200 5.30 -9.69 6.53
N CYS A 201 6.18 -10.42 5.84
CA CYS A 201 6.10 -10.62 4.39
C CYS A 201 5.98 -12.10 4.00
N THR A 202 5.02 -12.43 3.13
CA THR A 202 4.81 -13.79 2.63
C THR A 202 4.72 -13.84 1.11
N GLY A 203 5.50 -14.72 0.49
CA GLY A 203 5.36 -15.08 -0.92
C GLY A 203 5.73 -13.98 -1.90
N LEU A 204 6.81 -13.23 -1.62
CA LEU A 204 7.32 -12.21 -2.55
C LEU A 204 8.22 -12.85 -3.63
N VAL A 205 8.11 -12.34 -4.85
CA VAL A 205 8.84 -12.89 -6.01
C VAL A 205 9.59 -11.80 -6.76
N ALA A 206 10.83 -12.14 -7.16
CA ALA A 206 11.77 -11.40 -8.02
C ALA A 206 12.80 -10.53 -7.29
N ARG A 207 12.56 -9.24 -7.06
CA ARG A 207 13.49 -8.38 -6.29
C ARG A 207 12.74 -7.73 -5.16
N ASN A 208 13.22 -7.93 -3.94
CA ASN A 208 12.65 -7.34 -2.75
C ASN A 208 13.77 -6.71 -1.93
N GLU A 209 13.57 -5.46 -1.56
CA GLU A 209 14.37 -4.69 -0.61
C GLU A 209 13.42 -4.40 0.55
N LEU A 210 13.75 -4.88 1.75
CA LEU A 210 12.91 -4.78 2.95
C LEU A 210 13.74 -4.22 4.10
N GLU A 211 13.29 -3.11 4.66
CA GLU A 211 13.94 -2.45 5.79
C GLU A 211 12.96 -2.30 6.96
N CYS A 212 13.33 -2.81 8.13
CA CYS A 212 12.63 -2.56 9.38
C CYS A 212 13.59 -1.88 10.36
N ALA A 213 13.34 -0.62 10.68
CA ALA A 213 14.23 0.13 11.56
C ALA A 213 14.01 -0.21 13.05
N ALA A 214 12.77 -0.46 13.46
CA ALA A 214 12.43 -0.88 14.81
C ALA A 214 11.17 -1.76 14.82
N GLY A 215 11.32 -3.02 15.23
CA GLY A 215 10.26 -4.03 15.23
C GLY A 215 10.80 -5.36 14.70
N ASP A 216 10.01 -6.41 14.86
CA ASP A 216 10.41 -7.75 14.41
C ASP A 216 10.13 -7.90 12.90
N MET A 217 11.06 -8.54 12.18
CA MET A 217 10.92 -8.83 10.76
C MET A 217 10.69 -10.33 10.53
N ALA A 218 9.52 -10.71 10.01
CA ALA A 218 9.16 -12.08 9.67
C ALA A 218 8.91 -12.26 8.17
N CYS A 219 9.77 -13.02 7.48
CA CYS A 219 9.67 -13.26 6.04
C CYS A 219 9.51 -14.74 5.70
N THR A 220 8.53 -15.10 4.87
CA THR A 220 8.29 -16.47 4.43
C THR A 220 8.17 -16.57 2.90
N GLY A 221 8.92 -17.50 2.30
CA GLY A 221 8.74 -17.90 0.91
C GLY A 221 9.14 -16.84 -0.12
N LEU A 222 10.22 -16.10 0.12
CA LEU A 222 10.73 -15.12 -0.85
C LEU A 222 11.61 -15.80 -1.92
N VAL A 223 11.51 -15.34 -3.16
CA VAL A 223 12.20 -15.95 -4.30
C VAL A 223 12.95 -14.90 -5.12
N ALA A 224 14.17 -15.28 -5.54
CA ALA A 224 15.09 -14.61 -6.47
C ALA A 224 16.16 -13.70 -5.83
N ARG A 225 15.91 -12.43 -5.55
CA ARG A 225 16.86 -11.55 -4.86
C ARG A 225 16.15 -10.85 -3.72
N ASN A 226 16.67 -11.01 -2.52
CA ASN A 226 16.12 -10.40 -1.32
C ASN A 226 17.26 -9.75 -0.55
N GLU A 227 17.09 -8.49 -0.23
CA GLU A 227 17.91 -7.69 0.68
C GLU A 227 16.99 -7.33 1.85
N LEU A 228 17.36 -7.79 3.06
CA LEU A 228 16.54 -7.73 4.26
C LEU A 228 17.36 -7.13 5.39
N GLU A 229 16.96 -5.97 5.90
CA GLU A 229 17.65 -5.27 6.98
C GLU A 229 16.71 -5.04 8.17
N CYS A 230 17.10 -5.53 9.34
CA CYS A 230 16.43 -5.24 10.61
C CYS A 230 17.41 -4.53 11.55
N ALA A 231 17.21 -3.24 11.80
CA ALA A 231 18.13 -2.48 12.64
C ALA A 231 17.93 -2.76 14.14
N ALA A 232 16.69 -2.95 14.58
CA ALA A 232 16.38 -3.29 15.97
C ALA A 232 15.10 -4.15 16.07
N GLY A 233 15.25 -5.40 16.47
CA GLY A 233 14.19 -6.39 16.56
C GLY A 233 14.64 -7.74 15.99
N ASP A 234 13.87 -8.79 16.27
CA ASP A 234 14.23 -10.13 15.85
C ASP A 234 13.93 -10.33 14.36
N MET A 235 14.82 -11.04 13.65
CA MET A 235 14.63 -11.38 12.24
C MET A 235 14.36 -12.88 12.08
N ALA A 236 13.17 -13.24 11.60
CA ALA A 236 12.76 -14.62 11.33
C ALA A 236 12.49 -14.85 9.83
N CYS A 237 13.33 -15.63 9.16
CA CYS A 237 13.20 -15.92 7.72
C CYS A 237 13.02 -17.41 7.43
N THR A 238 12.00 -17.77 6.65
CA THR A 238 11.73 -19.16 6.25
C THR A 238 11.57 -19.32 4.74
N GLY A 239 12.28 -20.28 4.15
CA GLY A 239 12.06 -20.72 2.77
C GLY A 239 12.47 -19.71 1.70
N LEU A 240 13.58 -18.98 1.92
CA LEU A 240 14.11 -18.06 0.90
C LEU A 240 14.94 -18.78 -0.16
N VAL A 241 14.84 -18.35 -1.41
CA VAL A 241 15.48 -19.02 -2.54
C VAL A 241 16.25 -18.02 -3.43
N ALA A 242 17.45 -18.44 -3.86
CA ALA A 242 18.34 -17.86 -4.86
C ALA A 242 19.45 -16.93 -4.33
N ARG A 243 19.18 -15.66 -4.02
CA ARG A 243 20.16 -14.75 -3.39
C ARG A 243 19.49 -14.00 -2.26
N ASN A 244 20.03 -14.14 -1.07
CA ASN A 244 19.51 -13.49 0.12
C ASN A 244 20.68 -12.84 0.85
N GLU A 245 20.53 -11.55 1.13
CA GLU A 245 21.39 -10.75 1.98
C GLU A 245 20.51 -10.34 3.17
N LEU A 246 20.90 -10.76 4.37
CA LEU A 246 20.14 -10.63 5.61
C LEU A 246 21.02 -9.98 6.67
N GLU A 247 20.65 -8.80 7.14
CA GLU A 247 21.37 -8.07 8.18
C GLU A 247 20.44 -7.81 9.38
N CYS A 248 20.85 -8.24 10.56
CA CYS A 248 20.21 -7.89 11.83
C CYS A 248 21.22 -7.18 12.74
N ALA A 249 21.05 -5.88 12.93
CA ALA A 249 22.01 -5.11 13.71
C ALA A 249 21.85 -5.32 15.23
N ALA A 250 20.61 -5.46 15.72
CA ALA A 250 20.31 -5.77 17.11
C ALA A 250 19.03 -6.60 17.23
N GLY A 251 19.14 -7.83 17.70
CA GLY A 251 18.04 -8.79 17.80
C GLY A 251 18.49 -10.19 17.38
N ASP A 252 17.67 -11.18 17.68
CA ASP A 252 17.98 -12.57 17.33
C ASP A 252 17.64 -12.83 15.86
N MET A 253 18.51 -13.57 15.16
CA MET A 253 18.31 -13.97 13.77
C MET A 253 17.99 -15.46 13.68
N ALA A 254 16.78 -15.80 13.23
CA ALA A 254 16.32 -17.16 13.01
C ALA A 254 16.03 -17.44 11.52
N CYS A 255 16.85 -18.26 10.87
CA CYS A 255 16.69 -18.60 9.45
C CYS A 255 16.45 -20.09 9.22
N THR A 256 15.44 -20.46 8.42
CA THR A 256 15.11 -21.85 8.10
C THR A 256 14.93 -22.06 6.60
N GLY A 257 15.61 -23.07 6.04
CA GLY A 257 15.38 -23.54 4.67
C GLY A 257 15.80 -22.57 3.58
N LEU A 258 16.94 -21.88 3.75
CA LEU A 258 17.48 -21.00 2.71
C LEU A 258 18.28 -21.77 1.65
N VAL A 259 18.13 -21.40 0.38
CA VAL A 259 18.74 -22.12 -0.74
C VAL A 259 19.49 -21.19 -1.69
N ALA A 260 20.67 -21.65 -2.13
CA ALA A 260 21.54 -21.13 -3.19
C ALA A 260 22.69 -20.19 -2.74
N ARG A 261 22.43 -18.92 -2.45
CA ARG A 261 23.44 -17.99 -1.92
C ARG A 261 22.81 -17.18 -0.81
N ASN A 262 23.37 -17.29 0.38
CA ASN A 262 22.90 -16.57 1.54
C ASN A 262 24.09 -15.92 2.24
N GLU A 263 23.96 -14.63 2.50
CA GLU A 263 24.86 -13.81 3.31
C GLU A 263 24.03 -13.36 4.51
N LEU A 264 24.43 -13.77 5.71
CA LEU A 264 23.70 -13.52 6.96
C LEU A 264 24.65 -12.86 7.95
N GLU A 265 24.29 -11.67 8.42
CA GLU A 265 25.04 -10.92 9.41
C GLU A 265 24.14 -10.59 10.61
N CYS A 266 24.57 -10.98 11.81
CA CYS A 266 23.95 -10.59 13.07
C CYS A 266 24.99 -9.88 13.93
N ALA A 267 24.87 -8.57 14.09
CA ALA A 267 25.85 -7.79 14.82
C ALA A 267 25.72 -7.97 16.35
N ALA A 268 24.48 -8.01 16.87
CA ALA A 268 24.21 -8.27 18.28
C ALA A 268 22.92 -9.07 18.47
N GLY A 269 23.03 -10.30 18.98
CA GLY A 269 21.92 -11.23 19.17
C GLY A 269 22.31 -12.65 18.78
N ASP A 270 21.46 -13.62 19.11
CA ASP A 270 21.71 -15.02 18.82
C ASP A 270 21.34 -15.35 17.36
N MET A 271 22.18 -16.13 16.68
CA MET A 271 21.93 -16.58 15.32
C MET A 271 21.59 -18.07 15.28
N ALA A 272 20.35 -18.39 14.93
CA ALA A 272 19.84 -19.76 14.78
C ALA A 272 19.50 -20.09 13.31
N CYS A 273 20.27 -20.96 12.68
CA CYS A 273 20.06 -21.35 11.28
C CYS A 273 19.78 -22.84 11.10
N THR A 274 18.75 -23.19 10.31
CA THR A 274 18.44 -24.58 9.98
C THR A 274 18.25 -24.81 8.49
N GLY A 275 18.83 -25.89 7.96
CA GLY A 275 18.59 -26.34 6.58
C GLY A 275 19.07 -25.39 5.48
N LEU A 276 20.27 -24.79 5.64
CA LEU A 276 20.87 -23.93 4.61
C LEU A 276 21.61 -24.75 3.54
N VAL A 277 21.39 -24.43 2.27
CA VAL A 277 21.93 -25.22 1.15
C VAL A 277 22.70 -24.35 0.14
N ALA A 278 23.86 -24.86 -0.29
CA ALA A 278 24.71 -24.40 -1.38
C ALA A 278 25.88 -23.47 -0.99
N ARG A 279 25.68 -22.16 -0.87
CA ARG A 279 26.71 -21.21 -0.42
C ARG A 279 26.13 -20.34 0.68
N ASN A 280 26.72 -20.42 1.86
CA ASN A 280 26.30 -19.64 3.01
C ASN A 280 27.52 -18.96 3.62
N GLU A 281 27.40 -17.67 3.88
CA GLU A 281 28.33 -16.85 4.63
C GLU A 281 27.54 -16.36 5.84
N LEU A 282 27.95 -16.76 7.05
CA LEU A 282 27.27 -16.44 8.30
C LEU A 282 28.24 -15.78 9.27
N GLU A 283 27.91 -14.58 9.71
CA GLU A 283 28.67 -13.81 10.68
C GLU A 283 27.80 -13.43 11.87
N CYS A 284 28.23 -13.80 13.07
CA CYS A 284 27.66 -13.35 14.33
C CYS A 284 28.75 -12.64 15.14
N ALA A 285 28.63 -11.31 15.29
CA ALA A 285 29.67 -10.55 15.98
C ALA A 285 29.56 -10.68 17.51
N ALA A 286 28.34 -10.64 18.06
CA ALA A 286 28.09 -10.82 19.49
C ALA A 286 26.78 -11.58 19.74
N GLY A 287 26.90 -12.83 20.21
CA GLY A 287 25.78 -13.73 20.51
C GLY A 287 26.14 -15.18 20.21
N ASP A 288 25.25 -16.10 20.56
CA ASP A 288 25.46 -17.52 20.29
C ASP A 288 25.05 -17.89 18.87
N MET A 289 25.88 -18.67 18.17
CA MET A 289 25.58 -19.17 16.83
C MET A 289 25.23 -20.66 16.86
N ALA A 290 23.98 -20.99 16.56
CA ALA A 290 23.49 -22.37 16.46
C ALA A 290 23.07 -22.70 15.02
N CYS A 291 23.77 -23.62 14.35
CA CYS A 291 23.43 -24.04 12.98
C CYS A 291 23.19 -25.54 12.88
N THR A 292 22.14 -25.94 12.15
CA THR A 292 21.83 -27.35 11.86
C THR A 292 21.56 -27.58 10.38
N GLY A 293 22.06 -28.69 9.83
CA GLY A 293 21.74 -29.11 8.46
C GLY A 293 22.32 -28.20 7.36
N LEU A 294 23.55 -27.71 7.56
CA LEU A 294 24.28 -26.91 6.56
C LEU A 294 24.86 -27.80 5.46
N VAL A 295 24.58 -27.50 4.19
CA VAL A 295 25.01 -28.33 3.04
C VAL A 295 25.84 -27.53 2.03
N ALA A 296 26.92 -28.15 1.54
CA ALA A 296 27.89 -27.66 0.56
C ALA A 296 28.95 -26.69 1.10
N ARG A 297 28.94 -25.40 0.72
CA ARG A 297 29.97 -24.43 1.13
C ARG A 297 29.40 -23.51 2.20
N ASN A 298 30.08 -23.46 3.35
CA ASN A 298 29.68 -22.63 4.48
C ASN A 298 30.94 -21.94 5.02
N GLU A 299 30.87 -20.63 5.18
CA GLU A 299 31.84 -19.80 5.88
C GLU A 299 31.12 -19.27 7.12
N LEU A 300 31.68 -19.55 8.30
CA LEU A 300 31.03 -19.31 9.60
C LEU A 300 32.01 -18.53 10.49
N GLU A 301 31.57 -17.39 10.99
CA GLU A 301 32.31 -16.56 11.94
C GLU A 301 31.43 -16.22 13.14
N CYS A 302 31.95 -16.50 14.35
CA CYS A 302 31.32 -16.12 15.62
C CYS A 302 32.40 -15.45 16.46
N ALA A 303 32.39 -14.12 16.54
CA ALA A 303 33.47 -13.37 17.16
C ALA A 303 33.40 -13.41 18.69
N ALA A 304 32.20 -13.31 19.26
CA ALA A 304 31.95 -13.44 20.69
C ALA A 304 30.66 -14.23 20.97
N GLY A 305 30.78 -15.35 21.67
CA GLY A 305 29.68 -16.26 21.99
C GLY A 305 30.05 -17.72 21.74
N ASP A 306 29.11 -18.63 21.96
CA ASP A 306 29.28 -20.05 21.69
C ASP A 306 28.82 -20.40 20.27
N MET A 307 29.65 -21.15 19.52
CA MET A 307 29.28 -21.68 18.21
C MET A 307 28.97 -23.19 18.30
N ALA A 308 27.75 -23.57 17.96
CA ALA A 308 27.26 -24.95 17.91
C ALA A 308 26.73 -25.31 16.53
N CYS A 309 27.48 -26.11 15.76
CA CYS A 309 27.08 -26.56 14.43
C CYS A 309 26.90 -28.09 14.36
N THR A 310 25.74 -28.56 13.89
CA THR A 310 25.47 -30.00 13.68
C THR A 310 24.95 -30.29 12.27
N GLY A 311 25.14 -31.52 11.79
CA GLY A 311 24.62 -31.93 10.47
C GLY A 311 25.31 -31.24 9.27
N LEU A 312 26.58 -30.86 9.41
CA LEU A 312 27.37 -30.25 8.34
C LEU A 312 27.70 -31.28 7.24
N VAL A 313 27.26 -31.04 6.01
CA VAL A 313 27.56 -31.86 4.83
C VAL A 313 28.34 -31.03 3.83
N ALA A 314 29.67 -30.99 3.98
CA ALA A 314 30.54 -30.27 3.05
C ALA A 314 30.76 -31.06 1.75
N LYS A 315 30.78 -30.37 0.61
CA LYS A 315 31.27 -30.93 -0.66
C LYS A 315 32.68 -30.37 -0.90
N ALA A 316 33.65 -31.27 -1.12
CA ALA A 316 35.02 -30.93 -1.46
C ALA A 316 35.13 -29.99 -2.68
#